data_AF-A0A940U613-F1
#
_entry.id   AF-A0A940U613-F1
#
_cell.length_a   1.000
_cell.length_b   1.000
_cell.length_c   1.000
_cell.angle_alpha   90.00
_cell.angle_beta   90.00
_cell.angle_gamma   90.00
#
_symmetry.space_group_name_H-M   'P 1'
#
loop_
_entity.id
_entity.type
_entity.pdbx_description
1 polymer ?
#
loop_
_entity_poly.entity_id
_entity_poly.type
_entity_poly.pdbx_seq_one_letter_code
_entity_poly.pdbx_strand_id
1 'polypeptide(L)' 'DQAREIHYKTLPVVRALFIESNPAPAKEAMNLMGLPAGKLRLPLVPLRPESRETLRKALVQLGRLKE' A
#
# COMPACT_ATOMS: atom_id res chain seq x y z
N ASP A 1 14.84 -21.04 4.47
CA ASP A 1 14.12 -20.18 5.44
C ASP A 1 13.98 -18.71 5.06
N GLN A 2 14.97 -18.08 4.41
CA GLN A 2 14.92 -16.66 4.01
C GLN A 2 13.65 -16.22 3.26
N ALA A 3 13.16 -17.02 2.30
CA ALA A 3 11.94 -16.70 1.57
C ALA A 3 10.71 -16.55 2.49
N ARG A 4 10.62 -17.39 3.53
CA ARG A 4 9.53 -17.38 4.51
C ARG A 4 9.60 -16.13 5.39
N GLU A 5 10.81 -15.75 5.79
CA GLU A 5 11.04 -14.51 6.54
C GLU A 5 10.63 -13.27 5.75
N ILE A 6 11.07 -13.16 4.49
CA ILE A 6 10.69 -12.06 3.60
C ILE A 6 9.17 -12.04 3.38
N HIS A 7 8.56 -13.21 3.18
CA HIS A 7 7.12 -13.32 3.02
C HIS A 7 6.39 -12.74 4.23
N TYR A 8 6.69 -13.19 5.45
CA TYR A 8 5.99 -12.68 6.64
C TYR A 8 6.28 -11.21 6.93
N LYS A 9 7.49 -10.72 6.62
CA LYS A 9 7.83 -9.30 6.73
C LYS A 9 7.00 -8.43 5.77
N THR A 10 6.72 -8.92 4.55
CA THR A 10 6.01 -8.16 3.51
C THR A 10 4.49 -8.40 3.48
N LEU A 11 4.02 -9.49 4.08
CA LEU A 11 2.61 -9.90 4.06
C LEU A 11 1.63 -8.81 4.52
N PRO A 12 1.89 -7.99 5.55
CA PRO A 12 0.99 -6.90 5.93
C PRO A 12 0.77 -5.90 4.78
N VAL A 13 1.84 -5.53 4.06
CA VAL A 13 1.74 -4.63 2.90
C VAL A 13 1.02 -5.32 1.75
N VAL A 14 1.33 -6.59 1.48
CA VAL A 14 0.61 -7.34 0.43
C VAL A 14 -0.89 -7.37 0.72
N ARG A 15 -1.32 -7.64 1.96
CA ARG A 15 -2.74 -7.59 2.32
C ARG A 15 -3.33 -6.20 2.15
N ALA A 16 -2.63 -5.16 2.58
CA ALA A 16 -3.08 -3.78 2.45
C ALA A 16 -3.21 -3.32 0.99
N LEU A 17 -2.38 -3.84 0.07
CA LEU A 17 -2.46 -3.54 -1.36
C LEU A 17 -3.74 -4.08 -2.04
N PHE A 18 -4.47 -4.97 -1.38
CA PHE A 18 -5.73 -5.56 -1.87
C PHE A 18 -6.93 -5.26 -0.97
N ILE A 19 -6.83 -4.27 -0.07
CA ILE A 19 -7.95 -3.85 0.81
C ILE A 19 -9.11 -3.22 0.03
N GLU A 20 -8.80 -2.66 -1.15
CA GLU A 20 -9.75 -2.15 -2.14
C GLU A 20 -9.27 -2.54 -3.55
N SER A 21 -10.06 -2.23 -4.59
CA SER A 21 -9.78 -2.63 -5.96
C SER A 21 -8.41 -2.14 -6.45
N ASN A 22 -7.52 -3.08 -6.75
CA ASN A 22 -6.25 -2.81 -7.43
C ASN A 22 -6.51 -2.19 -8.82
N PRO A 23 -5.72 -1.20 -9.30
CA PRO A 23 -4.48 -0.65 -8.74
C PRO A 23 -4.63 0.55 -7.78
N ALA A 24 -5.80 0.85 -7.23
CA ALA A 24 -5.95 2.04 -6.39
C ALA A 24 -5.02 2.02 -5.15
N PRO A 25 -4.92 0.92 -4.36
CA PRO A 25 -4.01 0.90 -3.21
C PRO A 25 -2.53 0.91 -3.62
N ALA A 26 -2.17 0.25 -4.72
CA ALA A 26 -0.80 0.24 -5.22
C ALA A 26 -0.33 1.64 -5.65
N LYS A 27 -1.18 2.39 -6.35
CA LYS A 27 -0.88 3.78 -6.71
C LYS A 27 -0.82 4.68 -5.49
N GLU A 28 -1.71 4.50 -4.52
CA GLU A 28 -1.68 5.27 -3.27
C GLU A 28 -0.39 4.99 -2.48
N ALA A 29 0.05 3.73 -2.39
CA ALA A 29 1.30 3.36 -1.74
C ALA A 29 2.52 4.07 -2.37
N MET A 30 2.59 4.06 -3.71
CA MET A 30 3.64 4.77 -4.44
C MET A 30 3.60 6.27 -4.17
N ASN A 31 2.42 6.90 -4.22
CA ASN A 31 2.27 8.33 -3.94
C ASN A 31 2.68 8.68 -2.50
N LEU A 32 2.31 7.85 -1.50
CA LEU A 32 2.73 8.03 -0.10
C LEU A 32 4.26 7.95 0.04
N MET A 33 4.91 7.10 -0.76
CA MET A 33 6.37 6.96 -0.79
C MET A 33 7.08 8.06 -1.62
N GLY A 34 6.35 9.04 -2.16
CA GLY A 34 6.89 10.07 -3.04
C GLY A 34 7.29 9.57 -4.43
N LEU A 35 6.82 8.39 -4.84
CA LEU A 35 7.06 7.81 -6.16
C LEU A 35 5.96 8.25 -7.15
N PRO A 36 6.29 8.53 -8.42
CA PRO A 36 5.32 9.03 -9.39
C PRO A 36 4.37 7.92 -9.87
N ALA A 37 3.14 7.86 -9.35
CA ALA A 37 2.10 6.92 -9.82
C ALA A 37 0.93 7.59 -10.57
N GLY A 38 0.89 8.93 -10.55
CA GLY A 38 -0.15 9.74 -11.18
C GLY A 38 -1.53 9.53 -10.55
N LYS A 39 -2.54 10.16 -11.16
CA LYS A 39 -3.93 10.02 -10.72
C LYS A 39 -4.59 8.72 -11.21
N LEU A 40 -5.66 8.33 -10.54
CA LEU A 40 -6.59 7.32 -11.03
C LEU A 40 -7.48 7.90 -12.13
N ARG A 41 -7.99 7.01 -12.98
CA ARG A 41 -9.01 7.32 -13.97
C ARG A 41 -10.25 6.51 -13.62
N LEU A 42 -11.42 7.10 -13.83
CA LEU A 42 -12.68 6.39 -13.68
C LEU A 42 -12.67 5.10 -14.54
N PRO A 43 -13.27 4.01 -14.05
CA PRO A 43 -14.14 3.93 -12.86
C PRO A 43 -13.38 3.77 -11.53
N LEU A 44 -12.04 3.77 -11.53
CA LEU A 44 -11.26 3.67 -10.29
C LEU A 44 -11.25 5.01 -9.55
N VAL A 45 -11.44 4.93 -8.24
CA VAL A 45 -11.54 6.09 -7.34
C VAL A 45 -10.49 6.00 -6.23
N PRO A 46 -10.13 7.13 -5.60
CA PRO A 46 -9.24 7.14 -4.44
C PRO A 46 -9.74 6.23 -3.31
N LEU A 47 -8.80 5.74 -2.50
CA LEU A 47 -9.11 4.90 -1.34
C LEU A 47 -9.98 5.66 -0.34
N ARG A 48 -10.84 4.93 0.36
CA ARG A 48 -11.47 5.46 1.56
C ARG A 48 -10.42 5.81 2.63
N PRO A 49 -10.65 6.82 3.48
CA PRO A 49 -9.68 7.27 4.48
C PRO A 49 -9.16 6.13 5.38
N GLU A 50 -10.03 5.20 5.77
CA GLU A 50 -9.71 4.07 6.65
C GLU A 50 -8.78 3.07 5.95
N SER A 51 -9.04 2.79 4.68
CA SER A 51 -8.17 1.94 3.85
C SER A 51 -6.81 2.58 3.62
N ARG A 52 -6.80 3.89 3.36
CA ARG A 52 -5.57 4.67 3.18
C ARG A 52 -4.70 4.64 4.44
N GLU A 53 -5.30 4.79 5.62
CA GLU A 53 -4.56 4.72 6.88
C GLU A 53 -4.04 3.31 7.16
N THR A 54 -4.82 2.27 6.84
CA THR A 54 -4.38 0.87 6.94
C THR A 54 -3.15 0.62 6.05
N LEU A 55 -3.17 1.12 4.81
CA LEU A 55 -2.03 1.03 3.90
C LEU A 55 -0.81 1.80 4.42
N ARG A 56 -1.00 3.03 4.93
CA ARG A 56 0.08 3.83 5.51
C ARG A 56 0.75 3.11 6.67
N LYS A 57 -0.03 2.57 7.62
CA LYS A 57 0.48 1.80 8.77
C LYS A 57 1.30 0.58 8.33
N ALA A 58 0.82 -0.17 7.35
CA ALA A 58 1.55 -1.33 6.81
C ALA A 58 2.89 -0.92 6.20
N LEU A 59 2.95 0.22 5.49
CA LEU A 59 4.19 0.75 4.91
C LEU A 59 5.16 1.28 5.97
N VAL A 60 4.67 1.94 7.02
CA VAL A 60 5.48 2.34 8.19
C VAL A 60 6.08 1.11 8.87
N GLN A 61 5.27 0.07 9.12
CA GLN A 61 5.74 -1.18 9.73
C GLN A 61 6.82 -1.88 8.89
N LEU A 62 6.74 -1.80 7.55
CA LEU A 62 7.76 -2.33 6.64
C LEU A 62 9.03 -1.44 6.59
N GLY A 63 9.01 -0.24 7.16
CA GLY A 63 10.10 0.73 7.12
C GLY A 63 10.19 1.50 5.80
N ARG A 64 9.08 1.63 5.06
CA ARG A 64 9.00 2.37 3.79
C ARG A 64 8.52 3.81 3.95
N LEU A 65 7.94 4.16 5.09
CA LEU A 65 7.51 5.51 5.45
C LEU A 65 8.00 5.84 6.87
N LYS A 66 8.18 7.14 7.16
CA LYS A 66 8.36 7.65 8.54
C LYS A 66 6.97 7.85 9.16
N GLU A 67 6.90 7.82 10.49
CA GLU A 67 5.64 8.06 11.24
C GLU A 67 5.09 9.47 11.01
#